data_AF-A0A7X0B339-F1
#
_entry.id   AF-A0A7X0B339-F1
#
_cell.length_a   1.000
_cell.length_b   1.000
_cell.length_c   1.000
_cell.angle_alpha   90.00
_cell.angle_beta   90.00
_cell.angle_gamma   90.00
#
_symmetry.space_group_name_H-M   'P 1'
#
loop_
_entity.id
_entity.type
_entity.pdbx_description
1 polymer ?
#
loop_
_entity_poly.entity_id
_entity_poly.type
_entity_poly.pdbx_seq_one_letter_code
_entity_poly.pdbx_strand_id
1 'polypeptide(L)' 'MLGYPWPFPGRPPKHDLSTWTVTDDWPEHVPVTEAEMEVFEQWFADLFDEQFISN' A
#
# COMPACT_ATOMS: atom_id res chain seq x y z
N MET A 1 -8.80 -8.58 -12.15
CA MET A 1 -10.15 -8.81 -12.70
C MET A 1 -10.19 -10.21 -13.29
N LEU A 2 -10.94 -11.09 -12.62
CA LEU A 2 -11.16 -12.50 -12.93
C LEU A 2 -12.31 -12.64 -13.95
N GLY A 3 -12.23 -13.60 -14.89
CA GLY A 3 -13.44 -14.28 -15.38
C GLY A 3 -13.67 -14.43 -16.88
N TYR A 4 -12.91 -13.78 -17.76
CA TYR A 4 -13.11 -13.94 -19.22
C TYR A 4 -12.09 -14.91 -19.83
N PRO A 5 -12.51 -15.85 -20.70
CA PRO A 5 -11.58 -16.70 -21.44
C PRO A 5 -10.72 -15.83 -22.36
N TRP A 6 -9.45 -16.20 -22.50
CA TRP A 6 -8.47 -15.45 -23.27
C TRP A 6 -8.88 -15.39 -24.76
N PRO A 7 -9.06 -14.21 -25.36
CA PRO A 7 -9.69 -14.06 -26.68
C PRO A 7 -8.78 -14.47 -27.86
N PHE A 8 -7.51 -14.79 -27.61
CA PHE A 8 -6.55 -15.15 -28.64
C PHE A 8 -6.14 -16.63 -28.53
N PRO A 9 -6.02 -17.37 -29.66
CA PRO A 9 -5.50 -18.73 -29.65
C PRO A 9 -4.05 -18.73 -29.16
N GLY A 10 -3.85 -19.17 -27.91
CA GLY A 10 -2.57 -19.20 -27.24
C GLY A 10 -2.72 -19.41 -25.73
N ARG A 11 -1.65 -19.83 -25.06
CA ARG A 11 -1.62 -19.88 -23.60
C ARG A 11 -1.71 -18.44 -23.06
N PRO A 12 -2.53 -18.16 -22.03
CA PRO A 12 -2.45 -16.89 -21.32
C PRO A 12 -1.00 -16.62 -20.89
N PRO A 13 -0.54 -15.36 -20.89
CA PRO A 13 0.79 -15.03 -20.40
C PRO A 13 1.02 -15.67 -19.03
N LYS A 14 2.13 -16.40 -18.87
CA LYS A 14 2.52 -16.93 -17.57
C LYS A 14 2.97 -15.74 -16.74
N HIS A 15 2.21 -15.41 -15.70
CA HIS A 15 2.59 -14.37 -14.74
C HIS A 15 3.70 -14.94 -13.86
N ASP A 16 4.93 -14.86 -14.35
CA ASP A 16 6.10 -15.26 -13.57
C ASP A 16 6.51 -14.11 -12.66
N LEU A 17 6.15 -14.21 -11.38
CA LEU A 17 6.45 -13.18 -10.39
C LEU A 17 7.95 -12.92 -10.24
N SER A 18 8.82 -13.87 -10.61
CA SER A 18 10.28 -13.67 -10.58
C SER A 18 10.76 -12.65 -11.63
N THR A 19 9.93 -12.32 -12.61
CA THR A 19 10.22 -11.30 -13.63
C THR A 19 9.75 -9.90 -13.22
N TRP A 20 9.06 -9.77 -12.08
CA TRP A 20 8.58 -8.48 -11.62
C TRP A 20 9.68 -7.71 -10.92
N THR A 21 9.90 -6.47 -11.34
CA THR A 21 10.75 -5.53 -10.62
C THR A 21 9.89 -4.79 -9.61
N VAL A 22 10.22 -4.92 -8.33
CA VAL A 22 9.63 -4.09 -7.26
C VAL A 22 10.47 -2.82 -7.17
N THR A 23 9.88 -1.69 -7.58
CA THR A 23 10.47 -0.36 -7.44
C THR A 23 9.73 0.40 -6.35
N ASP A 24 10.49 1.11 -5.53
CA ASP A 24 9.94 2.13 -4.64
C ASP A 24 9.96 3.46 -5.40
N ASP A 25 8.85 3.76 -6.05
CA ASP A 25 8.68 4.97 -6.87
C ASP A 25 8.09 6.14 -6.06
N TRP A 26 8.20 6.10 -4.72
CA TRP A 26 7.72 7.17 -3.86
C TRP A 26 8.61 8.41 -3.94
N PRO A 27 8.02 9.62 -3.82
CA PRO A 27 8.80 10.84 -3.69
C PRO A 27 9.61 10.83 -2.38
N GLU A 28 10.70 11.60 -2.34
CA GLU A 28 11.49 11.81 -1.12
C GLU A 28 10.62 12.26 0.07
N HIS A 29 9.55 13.01 -0.22
CA HIS A 29 8.52 13.37 0.73
C HIS A 29 7.14 13.01 0.20
N VAL A 30 6.45 12.10 0.89
CA VAL A 30 5.03 11.82 0.66
C VAL A 30 4.22 12.91 1.35
N PRO A 31 3.48 13.76 0.61
CA PRO A 31 2.65 14.78 1.24
C PRO A 31 1.51 14.11 1.99
N VAL A 32 1.31 14.52 3.24
CA VAL A 32 0.18 14.11 4.07
C VAL A 32 -0.60 15.36 4.44
N THR A 33 -1.92 15.30 4.29
CA THR A 33 -2.82 16.40 4.65
C THR A 33 -3.16 16.38 6.14
N GLU A 34 -3.61 17.53 6.68
CA GLU A 34 -4.08 17.61 8.06
C GLU A 34 -5.22 16.62 8.34
N ALA A 35 -6.16 16.46 7.38
CA ALA A 35 -7.25 15.49 7.52
C ALA A 35 -6.76 14.03 7.56
N GLU A 36 -5.71 13.68 6.82
CA GLU A 36 -5.11 12.34 6.89
C GLU A 36 -4.35 12.14 8.21
N MET A 37 -3.71 13.18 8.73
CA MET A 37 -3.10 13.15 10.06
C MET A 37 -4.13 12.95 11.17
N GLU A 38 -5.27 13.66 11.11
CA GLU A 38 -6.37 13.49 12.08
C GLU A 38 -6.89 12.06 12.11
N VAL A 39 -7.06 11.43 10.94
CA VAL A 39 -7.44 10.01 10.85
C VAL A 39 -6.33 9.15 11.46
N PHE A 40 -5.06 9.39 11.15
CA PHE A 40 -3.96 8.63 11.73
C PHE A 40 -3.94 8.73 13.27
N GLU A 41 -4.10 9.94 13.81
CA GLU A 41 -4.15 10.19 15.25
C GLU A 41 -5.36 9.53 15.90
N GLN A 42 -6.56 9.58 15.29
CA GLN A 42 -7.75 8.95 15.87
C GLN A 42 -7.60 7.42 16.06
N TRP A 43 -6.82 6.76 15.19
CA TRP A 43 -6.61 5.31 15.27
C TRP A 43 -5.45 4.91 16.18
N PHE A 44 -4.47 5.79 16.37
CA PHE A 44 -3.23 5.48 17.09
C PHE A 44 -3.00 6.30 18.37
N ALA A 45 -3.85 7.28 18.68
CA ALA A 45 -3.70 8.15 19.85
C ALA A 45 -3.53 7.35 21.14
N ASP A 46 -4.41 6.39 21.39
CA ASP A 46 -4.35 5.55 22.61
C ASP A 46 -3.03 4.77 22.70
N LEU A 47 -2.50 4.30 21.55
CA LEU A 47 -1.22 3.58 21.49
C LEU A 47 -0.02 4.50 21.76
N PHE A 48 -0.10 5.77 21.35
CA PHE A 48 0.94 6.75 21.65
C PHE A 48 0.88 7.21 23.10
N ASP A 49 -0.31 7.38 23.66
CA ASP A 49 -0.51 7.76 25.05
C ASP A 49 0.08 6.72 26.01
N GLU A 50 -0.10 5.43 25.71
CA GLU A 50 0.46 4.33 26.51
C GLU A 50 2.00 4.25 26.42
N GLN A 51 2.58 4.51 25.25
CA GLN A 51 4.00 4.23 24.98
C GLN A 51 4.93 5.44 25.14
N PHE A 52 4.40 6.67 25.12
CA PHE A 52 5.23 7.89 25.09
C PHE A 52 4.85 8.95 26.13
N ILE A 53 3.74 8.80 26.87
CA ILE A 53 3.29 9.78 27.89
C ILE A 53 3.67 9.37 29.33
N SER A 54 4.29 8.20 29.54
CA SER A 54 4.85 7.81 30.84
C SER A 54 6.33 8.23 31.00
N ASN A 55 6.56 9.51 31.33
CA ASN A 55 7.76 9.93 32.08
C ASN A 55 7.38 10.84 33.25
#